data_AF-A0A7J8EI46-F1
#
_entry.id   AF-A0A7J8EI46-F1
#
_cell.length_a   1.000
_cell.length_b   1.000
_cell.length_c   1.000
_cell.angle_alpha   90.00
_cell.angle_beta   90.00
_cell.angle_gamma   90.00
#
_symmetry.space_group_name_H-M   'P 1'
#
loop_
_entity.id
_entity.type
_entity.pdbx_description
1 polymer ?
#
loop_
_entity_poly.entity_id
_entity_poly.type
_entity_poly.pdbx_seq_one_letter_code
_entity_poly.pdbx_strand_id
1 'polypeptide(L)'
;MDRMKKIKRQLSMTLRGGRGVDKTYNYPKYRSEALLSHAPRLDSDGADLLTKLLQFEGRNRISAEDSMKHPFFLGLGERIHKLPDTTSIFALKEIQLQKEASLRSSSMPDSGRPAFRVVDTEF
;
A
#
# COMPACT_ATOMS: atom_id res chain seq x y z
N MET A 1 38.87 48.92 0.82
CA MET A 1 38.48 47.63 0.22
C MET A 1 37.48 46.83 1.09
N ASP A 2 37.33 47.15 2.38
CA ASP A 2 36.50 46.38 3.32
C ASP A 2 34.98 46.54 3.20
N ARG A 3 34.49 47.68 2.69
CA ARG A 3 33.04 47.87 2.45
C ARG A 3 32.49 46.82 1.47
N MET A 4 33.25 46.47 0.44
CA MET A 4 32.87 45.46 -0.57
C MET A 4 32.82 44.04 0.01
N LYS A 5 33.75 43.69 0.91
CA LYS A 5 33.75 42.39 1.62
C LYS A 5 32.56 42.26 2.57
N LYS A 6 32.18 43.35 3.26
CA LYS A 6 31.03 43.37 4.17
C LYS A 6 29.72 43.18 3.40
N ILE A 7 29.58 43.84 2.25
CA ILE A 7 28.40 43.72 1.37
C ILE A 7 28.28 42.29 0.81
N LYS A 8 29.37 41.72 0.28
CA LYS A 8 29.36 40.33 -0.22
C LYS A 8 29.06 39.31 0.88
N ARG A 9 29.55 39.52 2.10
CA ARG A 9 29.24 38.66 3.26
C ARG A 9 27.77 38.75 3.66
N GLN A 10 27.22 39.97 3.72
CA GLN A 10 25.80 40.23 4.01
C GLN A 10 24.90 39.57 2.95
N LEU A 11 25.19 39.77 1.67
CA LEU A 11 24.44 39.14 0.56
C LEU A 11 24.55 37.60 0.58
N SER A 12 25.72 37.04 0.94
CA SER A 12 25.91 35.59 1.03
C SER A 12 25.21 34.92 2.22
N MET A 13 24.86 35.71 3.26
CA MET A 13 24.09 35.26 4.41
C MET A 13 22.59 35.31 4.12
N THR A 14 22.13 36.26 3.30
CA THR A 14 20.74 36.34 2.84
C THR A 14 20.39 35.24 1.83
N LEU A 15 21.36 34.75 1.06
CA LEU A 15 21.14 33.69 0.06
C LEU A 15 21.32 32.25 0.60
N ARG A 16 21.49 32.07 1.92
CA ARG A 16 21.72 30.74 2.53
C ARG A 16 20.83 30.41 3.73
N GLY A 17 19.68 31.05 3.85
CA GLY A 17 18.77 30.83 4.97
C GLY A 17 17.31 30.99 4.57
N GLY A 18 16.71 29.92 4.03
CA GLY A 18 15.29 29.93 3.73
C GLY A 18 14.81 28.57 3.22
N ARG A 19 14.77 27.56 4.09
CA ARG A 19 13.87 26.42 3.93
C ARG A 19 12.44 26.97 3.91
N GLY A 20 11.93 27.26 2.72
CA GLY A 20 10.51 27.42 2.48
C GLY A 20 10.05 26.16 1.75
N VAL A 21 9.54 25.18 2.49
CA VAL A 21 8.54 24.29 1.90
C VAL A 21 7.44 25.22 1.41
N ASP A 22 7.20 25.19 0.10
CA ASP A 22 6.21 26.04 -0.54
C ASP A 22 4.85 25.85 0.17
N LYS A 23 4.42 26.84 0.94
CA LYS A 23 3.13 26.86 1.67
C LYS A 23 2.00 27.30 0.74
N THR A 24 2.09 27.00 -0.54
CA THR A 24 1.13 27.40 -1.58
C THR A 24 -0.24 26.76 -1.38
N TYR A 25 -0.35 25.71 -0.57
CA TYR A 25 -1.61 25.06 -0.23
C TYR A 25 -1.95 25.16 1.27
N ASN A 26 -3.09 25.77 1.57
CA ASN A 26 -3.62 25.90 2.94
C ASN A 26 -4.69 24.81 3.20
N TYR A 27 -4.26 23.56 3.38
CA TYR A 27 -5.17 22.46 3.69
C TYR A 27 -5.69 22.54 5.14
N PRO A 28 -6.98 22.25 5.38
CA PRO A 28 -7.48 21.97 6.72
C PRO A 28 -6.68 20.84 7.39
N LYS A 29 -6.61 20.85 8.73
CA LYS A 29 -6.02 19.75 9.49
C LYS A 29 -6.99 18.57 9.55
N TYR A 30 -6.82 17.62 8.64
CA TYR A 30 -7.60 16.38 8.64
C TYR A 30 -7.11 15.41 9.72
N ARG A 31 -8.05 14.76 10.40
CA ARG A 31 -7.76 13.64 11.30
C ARG A 31 -7.65 12.37 10.45
N SER A 32 -6.71 11.49 10.80
CA SER A 32 -6.63 10.17 10.17
C SER A 32 -7.88 9.35 10.48
N GLU A 33 -8.45 8.74 9.46
CA GLU A 33 -9.57 7.81 9.58
C GLU A 33 -9.07 6.38 9.34
N ALA A 34 -9.75 5.40 9.92
CA ALA A 34 -9.39 3.99 9.75
C ALA A 34 -9.73 3.54 8.33
N LEU A 35 -8.76 3.00 7.58
CA LEU A 35 -9.00 2.55 6.21
C LEU A 35 -10.08 1.45 6.13
N LEU A 36 -10.17 0.63 7.18
CA LEU A 36 -11.18 -0.42 7.29
C LEU A 36 -12.62 0.12 7.26
N SER A 37 -12.87 1.34 7.76
CA SER A 37 -14.23 1.92 7.71
C SER A 37 -14.65 2.31 6.29
N HIS A 38 -13.67 2.58 5.41
CA HIS A 38 -13.91 2.92 4.01
C HIS A 38 -13.94 1.68 3.11
N ALA A 39 -13.24 0.62 3.50
CA ALA A 39 -13.14 -0.63 2.75
C ALA A 39 -13.56 -1.84 3.62
N PRO A 40 -14.87 -1.99 3.92
CA PRO A 40 -15.36 -3.02 4.84
C PRO A 40 -15.19 -4.47 4.32
N ARG A 41 -14.80 -4.64 3.06
CA ARG A 41 -14.48 -5.94 2.46
C ARG A 41 -13.05 -6.41 2.79
N LEU A 42 -12.20 -5.52 3.27
CA LEU A 42 -10.87 -5.88 3.75
C LEU A 42 -10.98 -6.47 5.15
N ASP A 43 -10.13 -7.44 5.44
CA ASP A 43 -9.84 -7.86 6.80
C ASP A 43 -8.76 -6.95 7.43
N SER A 44 -8.37 -7.27 8.66
CA SER A 44 -7.33 -6.52 9.37
C SER A 44 -5.99 -6.54 8.64
N ASP A 45 -5.61 -7.68 8.08
CA ASP A 45 -4.32 -7.84 7.38
C ASP A 45 -4.31 -7.09 6.05
N GLY A 46 -5.44 -7.05 5.35
CA GLY A 46 -5.63 -6.23 4.16
C GLY A 46 -5.57 -4.74 4.46
N ALA A 47 -6.20 -4.30 5.55
CA ALA A 47 -6.12 -2.90 6.00
C ALA A 47 -4.70 -2.51 6.45
N ASP A 48 -3.98 -3.42 7.11
CA ASP A 48 -2.58 -3.22 7.50
C ASP A 48 -1.66 -3.12 6.28
N LEU A 49 -1.80 -4.03 5.30
CA LEU A 49 -1.07 -3.97 4.04
C LEU A 49 -1.34 -2.65 3.30
N LEU A 50 -2.61 -2.24 3.22
CA LEU A 50 -2.99 -0.98 2.59
C LEU A 50 -2.36 0.23 3.30
N THR A 51 -2.30 0.20 4.63
CA THR A 51 -1.63 1.24 5.43
C THR A 51 -0.14 1.30 5.10
N LYS A 52 0.55 0.17 4.98
CA LYS A 52 1.97 0.09 4.62
C LYS A 52 2.25 0.56 3.18
N LEU A 53 1.30 0.39 2.27
CA LEU A 53 1.40 0.85 0.88
C LEU A 53 1.16 2.37 0.73
N LEU A 54 0.23 2.93 1.49
CA LEU A 54 -0.22 4.33 1.37
C LEU A 54 0.56 5.32 2.26
N GLN A 55 1.85 5.09 2.46
CA GLN A 55 2.72 6.03 3.15
C GLN A 55 3.02 7.26 2.26
N PHE A 56 2.92 8.46 2.84
CA PHE A 56 3.16 9.72 2.11
C PHE A 56 4.56 9.81 1.50
N GLU A 57 5.58 9.43 2.27
CA GLU A 57 6.95 9.40 1.78
C GLU A 57 7.24 8.06 1.13
N GLY A 58 7.66 8.07 -0.13
CA GLY A 58 7.87 6.85 -0.90
C GLY A 58 8.87 5.86 -0.28
N ARG A 59 9.88 6.38 0.45
CA ARG A 59 10.89 5.58 1.17
C ARG A 59 10.33 4.79 2.37
N ASN A 60 9.15 5.16 2.85
CA ASN A 60 8.48 4.47 3.96
C ASN A 60 7.48 3.43 3.47
N ARG A 61 7.20 3.37 2.15
CA ARG A 61 6.29 2.37 1.58
C ARG A 61 6.93 0.99 1.61
N ILE A 62 6.12 -0.03 1.90
CA ILE A 62 6.53 -1.43 1.74
C ILE A 62 6.97 -1.70 0.29
N SER A 63 8.03 -2.49 0.12
CA SER A 63 8.50 -2.90 -1.21
C SER A 63 7.52 -3.91 -1.85
N ALA A 64 7.59 -4.08 -3.16
CA ALA A 64 6.79 -5.10 -3.84
C ALA A 64 7.13 -6.52 -3.34
N GLU A 65 8.42 -6.79 -3.12
CA GLU A 65 8.90 -8.08 -2.61
C GLU A 65 8.35 -8.38 -1.21
N ASP A 66 8.41 -7.41 -0.30
CA ASP A 66 7.90 -7.57 1.06
C ASP A 66 6.36 -7.62 1.09
N SER A 67 5.70 -6.87 0.21
CA SER A 67 4.25 -6.89 0.07
C SER A 67 3.74 -8.27 -0.34
N MET A 68 4.46 -9.00 -1.21
CA MET A 68 4.07 -10.35 -1.60
C MET A 68 4.14 -11.33 -0.42
N LYS A 69 5.05 -11.10 0.54
CA LYS A 69 5.23 -11.93 1.75
C LYS A 69 4.30 -11.54 2.91
N HIS A 70 3.38 -10.60 2.69
CA HIS A 70 2.50 -10.09 3.73
C HIS A 70 1.47 -11.15 4.19
N PRO A 71 1.10 -11.20 5.49
CA PRO A 71 0.09 -12.12 6.03
C PRO A 71 -1.23 -12.20 5.24
N PHE A 72 -1.64 -11.09 4.63
CA PHE A 72 -2.81 -11.01 3.75
C PHE A 72 -2.82 -12.07 2.63
N PHE A 73 -1.65 -12.50 2.14
CA PHE A 73 -1.52 -13.48 1.07
C PHE A 73 -1.26 -14.92 1.55
N LEU A 74 -1.24 -15.20 2.87
CA LEU A 74 -0.98 -16.55 3.39
C LEU A 74 -1.96 -17.60 2.86
N GLY A 75 -3.20 -17.19 2.55
CA GLY A 75 -4.21 -18.07 1.96
C GLY A 75 -3.87 -18.61 0.56
N LEU A 76 -2.84 -18.07 -0.12
CA LEU A 76 -2.37 -18.53 -1.43
C LEU A 76 -1.33 -19.67 -1.33
N GLY A 77 -0.80 -19.94 -0.14
CA GLY A 77 0.17 -21.00 0.11
C GLY A 77 1.60 -20.71 -0.36
N GLU A 78 2.57 -21.40 0.25
CA GLU A 78 4.01 -21.13 0.10
C GLU A 78 4.58 -21.38 -1.30
N ARG A 79 3.92 -22.21 -2.11
CA ARG A 79 4.42 -22.60 -3.44
C ARG A 79 4.41 -21.43 -4.43
N ILE A 80 3.54 -20.45 -4.23
CA ILE A 80 3.43 -19.28 -5.10
C ILE A 80 4.72 -18.44 -5.11
N HIS A 81 5.47 -18.42 -4.01
CA HIS A 81 6.73 -17.69 -3.88
C HIS A 81 7.93 -18.38 -4.54
N LYS A 82 7.75 -19.61 -5.04
CA LYS A 82 8.82 -20.44 -5.63
C LYS A 82 8.63 -20.64 -7.14
N LEU A 83 7.64 -19.98 -7.74
CA LEU A 83 7.40 -20.08 -9.17
C LEU A 83 8.49 -19.36 -9.97
N PRO A 84 8.92 -19.90 -11.11
CA PRO A 84 9.74 -19.15 -12.05
C PRO A 84 9.00 -17.92 -12.57
N ASP A 85 9.74 -16.84 -12.87
CA ASP A 85 9.18 -15.57 -13.36
C ASP A 85 8.31 -15.72 -14.63
N THR A 86 8.58 -16.74 -15.43
CA THR A 86 7.85 -17.02 -16.69
C THR A 86 6.64 -17.93 -16.50
N THR A 87 6.40 -18.43 -15.28
CA THR A 87 5.33 -19.39 -14.99
C THR A 87 4.13 -18.67 -14.39
N SER A 88 2.94 -18.94 -14.95
CA SER A 88 1.68 -18.43 -14.41
C SER A 88 1.37 -19.01 -13.02
N ILE A 89 0.80 -18.19 -12.13
CA ILE A 89 0.35 -18.64 -10.80
C ILE A 89 -0.72 -19.74 -10.87
N PHE A 90 -1.50 -19.79 -11.96
CA PHE A 90 -2.53 -20.82 -12.18
C PHE A 90 -1.95 -22.19 -12.58
N ALA A 91 -0.62 -22.30 -12.74
CA ALA A 91 0.04 -23.61 -12.82
C ALA A 91 -0.05 -24.38 -11.49
N LEU A 92 -0.28 -23.66 -10.37
CA LEU A 92 -0.58 -24.25 -9.07
C LEU A 92 -2.04 -24.68 -9.03
N LYS A 93 -2.30 -25.98 -8.82
CA LYS A 93 -3.66 -26.54 -8.78
C LYS A 93 -4.50 -25.96 -7.64
N GLU A 94 -3.83 -25.57 -6.56
CA GLU A 94 -4.39 -24.90 -5.40
C GLU A 94 -4.78 -23.44 -5.66
N ILE A 95 -4.40 -22.84 -6.79
CA ILE A 95 -4.79 -21.48 -7.16
C ILE A 95 -5.79 -21.53 -8.31
N GLN A 96 -7.03 -21.14 -8.02
CA GLN A 96 -8.11 -21.13 -9.00
C GLN A 96 -8.87 -19.81 -8.94
N LEU A 97 -9.30 -19.33 -10.10
CA LEU A 97 -10.15 -18.15 -10.17
C LEU A 97 -11.56 -18.51 -9.67
N GLN A 98 -12.05 -17.76 -8.69
CA GLN A 98 -13.42 -17.91 -8.24
C GLN A 98 -14.39 -17.38 -9.30
N LYS A 99 -15.48 -18.13 -9.54
CA LYS A 99 -16.55 -17.65 -10.42
C LYS A 99 -17.25 -16.47 -9.77
N GLU A 100 -17.19 -15.31 -10.41
CA GLU A 100 -17.95 -14.14 -9.98
C GLU A 100 -19.45 -14.49 -9.93
N ALA A 101 -20.09 -14.19 -8.80
CA ALA A 101 -21.54 -14.17 -8.75
C ALA A 101 -22.00 -13.01 -9.64
N SER A 102 -22.61 -13.32 -10.78
CA SER A 102 -23.15 -12.31 -11.71
C SER A 102 -23.90 -11.24 -10.91
N LEU A 103 -23.49 -9.97 -11.05
CA LEU A 103 -24.03 -8.78 -10.36
C LEU A 103 -25.50 -8.45 -10.71
N ARG A 104 -26.29 -9.46 -11.10
CA ARG A 104 -27.71 -9.39 -11.38
C ARG A 104 -28.45 -10.02 -10.19
N SER A 105 -28.54 -9.29 -9.09
CA SER A 105 -29.56 -9.38 -8.03
C SER A 105 -28.96 -9.15 -6.64
N SER A 106 -29.29 -7.99 -6.11
CA SER A 106 -29.30 -7.54 -4.70
C SER A 106 -29.02 -8.56 -3.60
N SER A 107 -27.93 -8.34 -2.85
CA SER A 107 -27.89 -8.08 -1.40
C SER A 107 -26.47 -8.39 -0.92
N MET A 108 -25.89 -7.51 -0.10
CA MET A 108 -24.56 -7.70 0.49
C MET A 108 -24.46 -9.09 1.13
N PRO A 109 -23.53 -9.97 0.71
CA PRO A 109 -23.28 -11.19 1.45
C PRO A 109 -22.47 -10.89 2.71
N ASP A 110 -22.88 -11.59 3.76
CA ASP A 110 -22.41 -11.63 5.15
C ASP A 110 -20.89 -11.66 5.31
N SER A 111 -20.40 -10.82 6.21
CA SER A 111 -19.00 -10.49 6.49
C SER A 111 -18.29 -11.59 7.30
N GLY A 112 -18.08 -12.77 6.70
CA GLY A 112 -17.44 -13.86 7.41
C GLY A 112 -16.77 -14.94 6.57
N ARG A 113 -16.62 -14.75 5.25
CA ARG A 113 -16.00 -15.77 4.38
C ARG A 113 -14.65 -15.28 3.84
N PRO A 114 -13.54 -16.02 4.07
CA PRO A 114 -12.28 -15.70 3.40
C PRO A 114 -12.46 -15.78 1.88
N ALA A 115 -11.84 -14.84 1.16
CA ALA A 115 -11.93 -14.71 -0.29
C ALA A 115 -11.33 -15.90 -1.06
N PHE A 116 -10.78 -16.90 -0.37
CA PHE A 116 -10.29 -18.14 -0.96
C PHE A 116 -10.71 -19.34 -0.10
N ARG A 117 -11.20 -20.39 -0.74
CA ARG A 117 -11.52 -21.67 -0.10
C ARG A 117 -10.59 -22.72 -0.67
N VAL A 118 -9.69 -23.24 0.15
CA VAL A 118 -8.96 -24.48 -0.16
C VAL A 118 -10.00 -25.58 -0.25
N VAL A 119 -10.07 -26.25 -1.39
CA VAL A 119 -10.95 -27.42 -1.57
C VAL A 119 -10.19 -28.61 -1.03
N ASP A 120 -10.65 -29.18 0.08
CA ASP A 120 -10.12 -30.44 0.60
C ASP A 120 -10.18 -31.48 -0.51
N THR A 121 -9.01 -31.89 -1.01
CA THR A 121 -8.90 -33.05 -1.89
C THR A 121 -8.18 -34.11 -1.08
N GLU A 122 -8.94 -35.11 -0.64
CA GLU A 122 -8.38 -36.33 -0.07
C GLU A 122 -7.51 -37.03 -1.12
N PHE A 123 -6.28 -37.37 -0.73
CA PHE A 123 -5.64 -38.66 -1.01
C PHE A 123 -4.51 -38.90 0.00
#